data_AF-A0A7J8YUN1-F1
#
_entry.id   AF-A0A7J8YUN1-F1
#
_cell.length_a   1.000
_cell.length_b   1.000
_cell.length_c   1.000
_cell.angle_alpha   90.00
_cell.angle_beta   90.00
_cell.angle_gamma   90.00
#
_symmetry.space_group_name_H-M   'P 1'
#
loop_
_entity.id
_entity.type
_entity.pdbx_description
1 polymer ?
#
loop_
_entity_poly.entity_id
_entity_poly.type
_entity_poly.pdbx_seq_one_letter_code
_entity_poly.pdbx_strand_id
1 'polypeptide(L)'
;MSRKLRFFKDQISKAGLLSSVHPVVEPDLELEELEIQLAEHEHELIEMNSNSEKLRVTYNELLEFKLVLQKACGFLLPSSNHAVAEERELSENIYSNDNYVETASLLEQETRSADQSGLRFISGIICKSKALRFERMLFRATRGNMLFNQAPAGEEIMDPLSAEMVSSHLSELETTLDAGIRHRNKALTSIGYHLTQWTSMVRREKAVYDTLNMLNFDVTKKCLVGEGWCPIFAKAQIQEALQRATFDSSSQVGIIFHVMDAVESPPTYFRTNHFTNAYQEIVDAYG
;
A
#
# COMPACT_ATOMS: atom_id res chain seq x y z
N MET A 1 -5.75 18.94 -2.24
CA MET A 1 -5.58 18.64 -0.80
C MET A 1 -6.33 17.41 -0.24
N SER A 2 -7.66 17.30 -0.28
CA SER A 2 -8.42 16.25 0.46
C SER A 2 -8.04 14.81 0.13
N ARG A 3 -7.57 14.53 -1.09
CA ARG A 3 -7.01 13.23 -1.48
C ARG A 3 -5.75 12.90 -0.66
N LYS A 4 -4.82 13.86 -0.54
CA LYS A 4 -3.55 13.71 0.19
C LYS A 4 -3.80 13.43 1.67
N LEU A 5 -4.74 14.15 2.29
CA LEU A 5 -5.15 13.93 3.67
C LEU A 5 -5.73 12.53 3.91
N ARG A 6 -6.54 12.00 2.97
CA ARG A 6 -7.01 10.61 3.03
C ARG A 6 -5.85 9.63 2.90
N PHE A 7 -4.93 9.87 1.97
CA PHE A 7 -3.72 9.06 1.83
C PHE A 7 -2.91 9.01 3.13
N PHE A 8 -2.67 10.14 3.80
CA PHE A 8 -1.95 10.16 5.08
C PHE A 8 -2.68 9.39 6.18
N LYS A 9 -4.01 9.58 6.29
CA LYS A 9 -4.82 8.82 7.24
C LYS A 9 -4.69 7.31 7.00
N ASP A 10 -4.74 6.89 5.75
CA ASP A 10 -4.60 5.48 5.39
C ASP A 10 -3.19 4.95 5.72
N GLN A 11 -2.14 5.73 5.45
CA GLN A 11 -0.75 5.34 5.78
C GLN A 11 -0.53 5.22 7.29
N ILE A 12 -1.04 6.16 8.08
CA ILE A 12 -0.97 6.12 9.56
C ILE A 12 -1.71 4.88 10.08
N SER A 13 -2.91 4.60 9.56
CA SER A 13 -3.68 3.43 9.98
C SER A 13 -2.98 2.11 9.62
N LYS A 14 -2.38 2.02 8.42
CA LYS A 14 -1.58 0.86 7.99
C LYS A 14 -0.33 0.66 8.85
N ALA A 15 0.25 1.74 9.37
CA ALA A 15 1.41 1.69 10.26
C ALA A 15 1.05 1.35 11.72
N GLY A 16 -0.25 1.23 12.05
CA GLY A 16 -0.71 0.99 13.42
C GLY A 16 -0.44 2.16 14.38
N LEU A 17 -0.22 3.36 13.84
CA LEU A 17 0.07 4.56 14.63
C LEU A 17 -1.25 5.21 15.09
N LEU A 18 -1.29 5.64 16.35
CA LEU A 18 -2.45 6.37 16.88
C LEU A 18 -2.39 7.83 16.42
N SER A 19 -3.48 8.33 15.82
CA SER A 19 -3.64 9.75 15.56
C SER A 19 -3.89 10.46 16.88
N SER A 20 -2.87 11.17 17.38
CA SER A 20 -3.00 12.02 18.56
C SER A 20 -3.87 13.23 18.21
N VAL A 21 -5.03 13.35 18.86
CA VAL A 21 -5.82 14.58 18.83
C VAL A 21 -5.17 15.56 19.80
N HIS A 22 -4.26 16.38 19.29
CA HIS A 22 -3.68 17.44 20.09
C HIS A 22 -4.41 18.75 19.79
N PRO A 23 -4.93 19.47 20.82
CA PRO A 23 -5.50 20.80 20.63
C PRO A 23 -4.34 21.76 20.44
N VAL A 24 -3.84 21.85 19.20
CA VAL A 24 -2.86 22.85 18.81
C VAL A 24 -3.63 24.10 18.37
N VAL A 25 -3.26 25.24 18.96
CA VAL A 25 -3.70 26.59 18.60
C VAL A 25 -3.58 26.75 17.08
N GLU A 26 -4.61 27.26 16.40
CA GLU A 26 -4.59 27.52 14.96
C GLU A 26 -3.35 28.38 14.61
N PRO A 27 -2.30 27.86 13.95
CA PRO A 27 -1.45 28.70 13.13
C PRO A 27 -2.32 29.34 12.04
N ASP A 28 -2.09 30.63 11.78
CA ASP A 28 -2.44 31.30 10.53
C ASP A 28 -1.62 30.67 9.39
N LEU A 29 -1.88 29.40 9.08
CA LEU A 29 -1.35 28.76 7.89
C LEU A 29 -2.24 29.16 6.73
N GLU A 30 -1.66 29.88 5.78
CA GLU A 30 -2.32 30.18 4.51
C GLU A 30 -2.57 28.87 3.75
N LEU A 31 -3.74 28.78 3.11
CA LEU A 31 -4.17 27.59 2.39
C LEU A 31 -3.14 27.15 1.33
N GLU A 32 -2.51 28.11 0.66
CA GLU A 32 -1.48 27.85 -0.35
C GLU A 32 -0.24 27.19 0.25
N GLU A 33 0.23 27.65 1.41
CA GLU A 33 1.35 27.01 2.12
C GLU A 33 0.99 25.57 2.54
N LEU A 34 -0.25 25.36 2.98
CA LEU A 34 -0.74 24.01 3.29
C LEU A 34 -0.77 23.11 2.04
N GLU A 35 -1.13 23.61 0.85
CA GLU A 35 -1.04 22.84 -0.41
C GLU A 35 0.36 22.27 -0.62
N ILE A 36 1.37 23.15 -0.43
CA ILE A 36 2.78 22.88 -0.66
C ILE A 36 3.28 21.86 0.36
N GLN A 37 3.07 22.11 1.66
CA GLN A 37 3.47 21.18 2.72
C GLN A 37 2.84 19.78 2.54
N LEU A 38 1.55 19.71 2.19
CA LEU A 38 0.89 18.42 1.92
C LEU A 38 1.47 17.73 0.67
N ALA A 39 1.91 18.48 -0.34
CA ALA A 39 2.53 17.92 -1.53
C ALA A 39 3.93 17.36 -1.23
N GLU A 40 4.73 18.09 -0.45
CA GLU A 40 6.08 17.68 -0.04
C GLU A 40 6.03 16.40 0.79
N HIS A 41 5.19 16.34 1.83
CA HIS A 41 5.02 15.14 2.65
C HIS A 41 4.50 13.94 1.86
N GLU A 42 3.62 14.17 0.88
CA GLU A 42 3.14 13.10 0.00
C GLU A 42 4.26 12.55 -0.86
N HIS A 43 5.07 13.44 -1.46
CA HIS A 43 6.21 13.04 -2.27
C HIS A 43 7.24 12.24 -1.44
N GLU A 44 7.63 12.76 -0.29
CA GLU A 44 8.59 12.13 0.63
C GLU A 44 8.14 10.72 1.04
N LEU A 45 6.85 10.56 1.41
CA LEU A 45 6.31 9.25 1.79
C LEU A 45 6.23 8.26 0.63
N ILE A 46 5.89 8.72 -0.58
CA ILE A 46 5.88 7.88 -1.78
C ILE A 46 7.30 7.41 -2.09
N GLU A 47 8.27 8.31 -2.02
CA GLU A 47 9.68 7.98 -2.24
C GLU A 47 10.21 7.00 -1.19
N MET A 48 9.98 7.26 0.10
CA MET A 48 10.36 6.35 1.18
C MET A 48 9.78 4.95 1.00
N ASN A 49 8.50 4.85 0.60
CA ASN A 49 7.85 3.56 0.36
C ASN A 49 8.45 2.83 -0.85
N SER A 50 8.70 3.54 -1.95
CA SER A 50 9.36 2.99 -3.15
C SER A 50 10.76 2.46 -2.84
N ASN A 51 11.55 3.23 -2.08
CA ASN A 51 12.90 2.84 -1.68
C ASN A 51 12.88 1.64 -0.73
N SER A 52 11.95 1.60 0.22
CA SER A 52 11.78 0.46 1.15
C SER A 52 11.36 -0.81 0.40
N GLU A 53 10.52 -0.68 -0.63
CA GLU A 53 10.10 -1.83 -1.45
C GLU A 53 11.25 -2.38 -2.28
N LYS A 54 12.05 -1.52 -2.92
CA LYS A 54 13.27 -1.94 -3.65
C LYS A 54 14.24 -2.66 -2.72
N LEU A 55 14.54 -2.09 -1.55
CA LEU A 55 15.42 -2.71 -0.57
C LEU A 55 14.89 -4.08 -0.12
N ARG A 56 13.57 -4.20 0.07
CA ARG A 56 12.95 -5.46 0.48
C ARG A 56 13.00 -6.52 -0.62
N VAL A 57 12.84 -6.14 -1.89
CA VAL A 57 13.06 -7.05 -3.02
C VAL A 57 14.50 -7.54 -3.04
N THR A 58 15.48 -6.63 -2.98
CA THR A 58 16.91 -7.01 -2.96
C THR A 58 17.26 -7.89 -1.76
N TYR A 59 16.73 -7.59 -0.57
CA TYR A 59 16.89 -8.42 0.61
C TYR A 59 16.35 -9.83 0.40
N ASN A 60 15.13 -9.95 -0.15
CA ASN A 60 14.51 -11.25 -0.41
C ASN A 60 15.30 -12.05 -1.46
N GLU A 61 15.74 -11.42 -2.55
CA GLU A 61 16.58 -12.06 -3.58
C GLU A 61 17.89 -12.59 -2.99
N LEU A 62 18.54 -11.80 -2.13
CA LEU A 62 19.79 -12.19 -1.48
C LEU A 62 19.57 -13.30 -0.44
N LEU A 63 18.45 -13.28 0.26
CA LEU A 63 18.05 -14.33 1.21
C LEU A 63 17.78 -15.64 0.46
N GLU A 64 17.07 -15.57 -0.66
CA GLU A 64 16.85 -16.70 -1.56
C GLU A 64 18.17 -17.27 -2.07
N PHE A 65 19.09 -16.41 -2.53
CA PHE A 65 20.41 -16.83 -2.98
C PHE A 65 21.23 -17.50 -1.86
N LYS A 66 21.21 -16.94 -0.63
CA LYS A 66 21.86 -17.53 0.54
C LYS A 66 21.36 -18.96 0.80
N LEU A 67 20.05 -19.15 0.78
CA LEU A 67 19.42 -20.46 1.00
C LEU A 67 19.81 -21.47 -0.08
N VAL A 68 19.82 -21.04 -1.36
CA VAL A 68 20.26 -21.89 -2.47
C VAL A 68 21.72 -22.31 -2.29
N LEU A 69 22.62 -21.40 -1.95
CA LEU A 69 24.03 -21.72 -1.74
C LEU A 69 24.21 -22.77 -0.62
N GLN A 70 23.56 -22.56 0.52
CA GLN A 70 23.63 -23.48 1.66
C GLN A 70 23.15 -24.90 1.29
N LYS A 71 22.10 -25.01 0.48
CA LYS A 71 21.55 -26.31 0.06
C LYS A 71 22.30 -26.94 -1.11
N ALA A 72 22.73 -26.15 -2.08
CA ALA A 72 23.41 -26.63 -3.28
C ALA A 72 24.77 -27.27 -2.96
N CYS A 73 25.48 -26.77 -1.94
CA CYS A 73 26.75 -27.36 -1.50
C CYS A 73 26.62 -28.84 -1.14
N GLY A 74 25.52 -29.25 -0.48
CA GLY A 74 25.28 -30.67 -0.15
C GLY A 74 24.94 -31.56 -1.34
N PHE A 75 24.40 -31.00 -2.44
CA PHE A 75 24.07 -31.76 -3.65
C PHE A 75 25.22 -31.83 -4.66
N LEU A 76 26.11 -30.84 -4.66
CA LEU A 76 27.20 -30.72 -5.63
C LEU A 76 28.51 -31.39 -5.16
N LEU A 77 28.68 -31.59 -3.86
CA LEU A 77 29.77 -32.38 -3.28
C LEU A 77 29.19 -33.75 -2.87
N PRO A 78 29.17 -34.76 -3.76
CA PRO A 78 29.08 -36.12 -3.29
C PRO A 78 30.33 -36.33 -2.44
N SER A 79 30.14 -36.47 -1.13
CA SER A 79 31.19 -36.99 -0.28
C SER A 79 31.60 -38.33 -0.89
N SER A 80 32.81 -38.37 -1.45
CA SER A 80 33.57 -39.60 -1.62
C SER A 80 33.45 -40.33 -0.29
N ASN A 81 32.60 -41.35 -0.23
CA ASN A 81 32.39 -42.36 0.83
C ASN A 81 30.90 -42.57 1.15
N HIS A 82 30.10 -43.12 0.22
CA HIS A 82 29.28 -44.29 0.55
C HIS A 82 28.72 -44.98 -0.70
N ALA A 83 28.82 -46.31 -0.68
CA ALA A 83 28.33 -47.22 -1.69
C ALA A 83 26.81 -47.10 -1.91
N VAL A 84 26.42 -47.29 -3.17
CA VAL A 84 25.17 -47.91 -3.66
C VAL A 84 24.15 -48.17 -2.54
N ALA A 85 23.16 -47.31 -2.43
CA ALA A 85 21.95 -47.59 -1.68
C ALA A 85 20.75 -47.12 -2.52
N GLU A 86 20.18 -48.10 -3.23
CA GLU A 86 18.79 -48.22 -3.63
C GLU A 86 18.20 -47.03 -4.40
N GLU A 87 18.35 -47.14 -5.71
CA GLU A 87 17.39 -46.62 -6.67
C GLU A 87 15.97 -46.92 -6.19
N ARG A 88 15.18 -45.85 -6.04
CA ARG A 88 13.74 -45.95 -5.79
C ARG A 88 13.07 -46.32 -7.12
N GLU A 89 13.33 -47.53 -7.59
CA GLU A 89 12.48 -48.18 -8.58
C GLU A 89 11.09 -48.35 -7.97
N LEU A 90 10.08 -47.80 -8.64
CA LEU A 90 8.69 -48.11 -8.35
C LEU A 90 8.50 -49.61 -8.57
N SER A 91 8.37 -50.35 -7.47
CA SER A 91 8.01 -51.76 -7.47
C SER A 91 6.62 -51.96 -8.07
N GLU A 92 6.55 -52.35 -9.34
CA GLU A 92 5.40 -53.05 -9.90
C GLU A 92 5.76 -54.52 -10.05
N ASN A 93 5.32 -55.35 -9.10
CA ASN A 93 5.37 -56.80 -9.21
C ASN A 93 4.05 -57.34 -9.81
N ILE A 94 4.23 -58.46 -10.53
CA ILE A 94 3.27 -59.52 -10.90
C ILE A 94 2.56 -59.33 -12.26
N TYR A 95 3.12 -59.93 -13.32
CA TYR A 95 2.72 -61.26 -13.81
C TYR A 95 3.85 -61.88 -14.64
N SER A 96 4.24 -63.10 -14.27
CA SER A 96 5.24 -63.93 -14.93
C SER A 96 4.81 -64.35 -16.34
N ASN A 97 5.74 -64.34 -17.31
CA ASN A 97 5.93 -65.50 -18.19
C ASN A 97 7.31 -65.53 -18.84
N ASP A 98 7.79 -66.75 -19.04
CA ASP A 98 9.13 -67.20 -19.42
C ASP A 98 9.67 -66.75 -20.80
N ASN A 99 11.01 -66.79 -20.89
CA ASN A 99 11.88 -67.05 -22.05
C ASN A 99 11.89 -66.06 -23.24
N TYR A 100 12.98 -65.26 -23.35
CA TYR A 100 13.77 -65.19 -24.60
C TYR A 100 15.15 -64.55 -24.41
N VAL A 101 16.12 -65.07 -25.15
CA VAL A 101 17.56 -64.76 -25.16
C VAL A 101 17.85 -63.42 -25.85
N GLU A 102 18.72 -62.63 -25.20
CA GLU A 102 19.77 -61.77 -25.76
C GLU A 102 19.60 -61.24 -27.20
N THR A 103 19.26 -59.95 -27.31
CA THR A 103 19.72 -59.11 -28.43
C THR A 103 20.06 -57.73 -27.90
N ALA A 104 21.34 -57.41 -27.91
CA ALA A 104 21.89 -56.07 -27.81
C ALA A 104 21.19 -55.14 -28.79
N SER A 105 20.38 -54.20 -28.27
CA SER A 105 19.69 -53.19 -29.07
C SER A 105 20.51 -51.91 -29.10
N LEU A 106 21.50 -51.90 -29.99
CA LEU A 106 21.70 -50.90 -31.04
C LEU A 106 21.18 -49.45 -30.80
N LEU A 107 21.48 -48.83 -29.66
CA LEU A 107 21.18 -47.41 -29.39
C LEU A 107 22.34 -46.65 -28.72
N GLU A 108 23.49 -47.29 -28.48
CA GLU A 108 24.68 -46.63 -27.90
C GLU A 108 25.58 -45.94 -28.93
N GLN A 109 25.28 -46.04 -30.22
CA GLN A 109 26.22 -45.65 -31.28
C GLN A 109 25.78 -44.46 -32.12
N GLU A 110 25.13 -43.45 -31.55
CA GLU A 110 24.97 -42.16 -32.24
C GLU A 110 24.59 -41.03 -31.28
N THR A 111 25.61 -40.46 -30.58
CA THR A 111 25.74 -39.00 -30.31
C THR A 111 27.02 -38.75 -29.50
N ARG A 112 28.18 -38.80 -30.18
CA ARG A 112 29.40 -38.12 -29.72
C ARG A 112 29.65 -36.92 -30.63
N SER A 113 28.90 -35.84 -30.40
CA SER A 113 29.23 -34.48 -30.85
C SER A 113 28.13 -33.50 -30.44
N ALA A 114 28.14 -33.06 -29.18
CA ALA A 114 27.46 -31.84 -28.77
C ALA A 114 28.41 -31.04 -27.87
N ASP A 115 28.55 -29.76 -28.20
CA ASP A 115 29.43 -28.76 -27.60
C ASP A 115 29.59 -28.83 -26.07
N GLN A 116 30.83 -28.64 -25.61
CA GLN A 116 31.22 -28.60 -24.19
C GLN A 116 30.86 -27.27 -23.48
N SER A 117 29.68 -26.71 -23.74
CA SER A 117 29.16 -25.53 -23.03
C SER A 117 27.71 -25.71 -22.55
N GLY A 118 27.27 -26.96 -22.37
CA GLY A 118 25.98 -27.27 -21.78
C GLY A 118 25.93 -26.93 -20.29
N LEU A 119 24.94 -26.12 -19.88
CA LEU A 119 24.55 -25.89 -18.49
C LEU A 119 24.49 -27.22 -17.72
N ARG A 120 25.36 -27.40 -16.72
CA ARG A 120 25.50 -28.69 -16.00
C ARG A 120 24.42 -28.91 -14.93
N PHE A 121 23.87 -27.83 -14.36
CA PHE A 121 22.77 -27.87 -13.39
C PHE A 121 22.11 -26.48 -13.26
N ILE A 122 20.83 -26.46 -12.87
CA ILE A 122 20.08 -25.24 -12.52
C ILE A 122 19.60 -25.40 -11.08
N SER A 123 19.90 -24.42 -10.23
CA SER A 123 19.46 -24.36 -8.84
C SER A 123 18.59 -23.13 -8.62
N GLY A 124 17.56 -23.25 -7.78
CA GLY A 124 16.66 -22.14 -7.49
C GLY A 124 15.65 -22.50 -6.40
N ILE A 125 14.81 -21.54 -6.05
CA ILE A 125 13.73 -21.69 -5.07
C ILE A 125 12.39 -21.73 -5.78
N ILE A 126 11.50 -22.61 -5.32
CA ILE A 126 10.14 -22.72 -5.84
C ILE A 126 9.15 -22.84 -4.68
N CYS A 127 7.99 -22.18 -4.80
CA CYS A 127 6.90 -22.36 -3.85
C CYS A 127 6.51 -23.85 -3.77
N LYS A 128 6.38 -24.38 -2.55
CA LYS A 128 6.00 -25.79 -2.30
C LYS A 128 4.72 -26.21 -3.03
N SER A 129 3.75 -25.31 -3.16
CA SER A 129 2.49 -25.54 -3.89
C SER A 129 2.66 -25.72 -5.40
N LYS A 130 3.75 -25.20 -5.98
CA LYS A 130 4.05 -25.25 -7.42
C LYS A 130 5.06 -26.35 -7.78
N ALA A 131 5.81 -26.87 -6.81
CA ALA A 131 6.88 -27.85 -7.00
C ALA A 131 6.43 -29.06 -7.85
N LEU A 132 5.32 -29.71 -7.46
CA LEU A 132 4.83 -30.91 -8.16
C LEU A 132 4.40 -30.62 -9.61
N ARG A 133 3.84 -29.44 -9.88
CA ARG A 133 3.43 -29.04 -11.24
C ARG A 133 4.66 -28.75 -12.11
N PHE A 134 5.68 -28.15 -11.51
CA PHE A 134 6.94 -27.83 -12.17
C PHE A 134 7.74 -29.11 -12.52
N GLU A 135 7.86 -30.04 -11.58
CA GLU A 135 8.50 -31.34 -11.81
C GLU A 135 7.82 -32.11 -12.95
N ARG A 136 6.49 -32.21 -12.93
CA ARG A 136 5.72 -32.85 -14.02
C ARG A 136 5.91 -32.16 -15.37
N MET A 137 6.00 -30.83 -15.38
CA MET A 137 6.25 -30.05 -16.60
C MET A 137 7.64 -30.36 -17.16
N LEU A 138 8.66 -30.32 -16.32
CA LEU A 138 10.03 -30.65 -16.70
C LEU A 138 10.16 -32.09 -17.19
N PHE A 139 9.60 -33.06 -16.46
CA PHE A 139 9.61 -34.48 -16.85
C PHE A 139 9.04 -34.69 -18.27
N ARG A 140 7.94 -34.01 -18.59
CA ARG A 140 7.34 -34.06 -19.93
C ARG A 140 8.22 -33.38 -20.98
N ALA A 141 8.79 -32.21 -20.67
CA ALA A 141 9.63 -31.45 -21.58
C ALA A 141 10.96 -32.17 -21.90
N THR A 142 11.56 -32.83 -20.91
CA THR A 142 12.81 -33.59 -21.06
C THR A 142 12.59 -35.05 -21.45
N ARG A 143 11.33 -35.47 -21.66
CA ARG A 143 10.96 -36.86 -21.97
C ARG A 143 11.51 -37.87 -20.95
N GLY A 144 11.49 -37.50 -19.67
CA GLY A 144 12.01 -38.31 -18.57
C GLY A 144 13.50 -38.15 -18.30
N ASN A 145 14.25 -37.43 -19.13
CA ASN A 145 15.69 -37.23 -18.96
C ASN A 145 16.00 -36.05 -18.01
N MET A 146 15.46 -36.06 -16.80
CA MET A 146 15.74 -35.06 -15.77
C MET A 146 16.05 -35.71 -14.42
N LEU A 147 17.09 -35.20 -13.76
CA LEU A 147 17.35 -35.40 -12.33
C LEU A 147 16.80 -34.19 -11.56
N PHE A 148 15.83 -34.40 -10.68
CA PHE A 148 15.19 -33.32 -9.90
C PHE A 148 15.40 -33.54 -8.41
N ASN A 149 16.19 -32.67 -7.79
CA ASN A 149 16.46 -32.70 -6.35
C ASN A 149 15.69 -31.56 -5.66
N GLN A 150 14.98 -31.89 -4.58
CA GLN A 150 14.26 -30.91 -3.77
C GLN A 150 14.74 -30.99 -2.32
N ALA A 151 14.97 -29.85 -1.69
CA ALA A 151 15.18 -29.73 -0.25
C ALA A 151 14.26 -28.64 0.31
N PRO A 152 13.59 -28.87 1.46
CA PRO A 152 12.83 -27.82 2.11
C PRO A 152 13.77 -26.71 2.61
N ALA A 153 13.35 -25.46 2.44
CA ALA A 153 14.14 -24.28 2.81
C ALA A 153 14.33 -24.11 4.33
N GLY A 154 13.58 -24.83 5.16
CA GLY A 154 13.59 -24.69 6.63
C GLY A 154 14.61 -25.53 7.38
N GLU A 155 15.36 -26.41 6.73
CA GLU A 155 16.41 -27.21 7.38
C GLU A 155 17.75 -26.48 7.28
N GLU A 156 18.37 -26.15 8.41
CA GLU A 156 19.71 -25.57 8.45
C GLU A 156 20.75 -26.63 8.08
N ILE A 157 21.44 -26.45 6.96
CA ILE A 157 22.69 -27.17 6.67
C ILE A 157 23.79 -26.12 6.78
N MET A 158 24.50 -26.14 7.90
CA MET A 158 25.58 -25.22 8.20
C MET A 158 26.87 -25.68 7.51
N ASP A 159 27.39 -24.86 6.61
CA ASP A 159 28.82 -24.81 6.33
C ASP A 159 29.29 -23.34 6.44
N PRO A 160 30.09 -22.98 7.46
CA PRO A 160 30.29 -21.60 7.89
C PRO A 160 31.11 -20.71 6.93
N LEU A 161 31.77 -21.26 5.91
CA LEU A 161 32.76 -20.50 5.11
C LEU A 161 32.21 -19.87 3.83
N SER A 162 31.15 -20.42 3.21
CA SER A 162 30.63 -19.90 1.93
C SER A 162 29.53 -18.84 2.07
N ALA A 163 28.94 -18.69 3.26
CA ALA A 163 27.77 -17.83 3.48
C ALA A 163 28.10 -16.48 4.16
N GLU A 164 29.36 -16.24 4.55
CA GLU A 164 29.74 -15.12 5.41
C GLU A 164 29.54 -13.75 4.74
N MET A 165 30.01 -13.57 3.49
CA MET A 165 29.82 -12.31 2.75
C MET A 165 28.35 -11.99 2.47
N VAL A 166 27.56 -13.00 2.09
CA VAL A 166 26.11 -12.86 1.84
C VAL A 166 25.38 -12.53 3.15
N SER A 167 25.82 -13.11 4.27
CA SER A 167 25.25 -12.83 5.58
C SER A 167 25.56 -11.43 6.08
N SER A 168 26.77 -10.91 5.85
CA SER A 168 27.12 -9.51 6.18
C SER A 168 26.22 -8.54 5.42
N HIS A 169 26.09 -8.73 4.10
CA HIS A 169 25.27 -7.86 3.26
C HIS A 169 23.77 -7.93 3.62
N LEU A 170 23.25 -9.11 3.96
CA LEU A 170 21.89 -9.26 4.48
C LEU A 170 21.68 -8.47 5.78
N SER A 171 22.65 -8.53 6.71
CA SER A 171 22.59 -7.77 7.95
C SER A 171 22.61 -6.25 7.70
N GLU A 172 23.43 -5.78 6.76
CA GLU A 172 23.48 -4.37 6.36
C GLU A 172 22.14 -3.91 5.75
N LEU A 173 21.54 -4.71 4.86
CA LEU A 173 20.23 -4.42 4.29
C LEU A 173 19.12 -4.41 5.35
N GLU A 174 19.16 -5.33 6.31
CA GLU A 174 18.20 -5.39 7.41
C GLU A 174 18.26 -4.13 8.29
N THR A 175 19.46 -3.71 8.69
CA THR A 175 19.63 -2.47 9.47
C THR A 175 19.17 -1.23 8.70
N THR A 176 19.40 -1.20 7.39
CA THR A 176 18.96 -0.11 6.50
C THR A 176 17.43 -0.09 6.37
N LEU A 177 16.79 -1.26 6.22
CA LEU A 177 15.34 -1.38 6.17
C LEU A 177 14.69 -0.92 7.49
N ASP A 178 15.26 -1.31 8.62
CA ASP A 178 14.82 -0.86 9.95
C ASP A 178 14.97 0.65 10.13
N ALA A 179 16.10 1.21 9.68
CA ALA A 179 16.30 2.67 9.67
C ALA A 179 15.23 3.37 8.81
N GLY A 180 14.91 2.82 7.63
CA GLY A 180 13.86 3.30 6.75
C GLY A 180 12.47 3.27 7.39
N ILE A 181 12.10 2.16 8.05
CA ILE A 181 10.82 2.01 8.77
C ILE A 181 10.73 3.04 9.90
N ARG A 182 11.80 3.23 10.68
CA ARG A 182 11.85 4.23 11.76
C ARG A 182 11.68 5.64 11.21
N HIS A 183 12.38 5.98 10.13
CA HIS A 183 12.30 7.29 9.50
C HIS A 183 10.87 7.58 8.99
N ARG A 184 10.28 6.62 8.26
CA ARG A 184 8.89 6.72 7.78
C ARG A 184 7.89 6.86 8.92
N ASN A 185 8.01 6.06 9.98
CA ASN A 185 7.10 6.13 11.12
C ASN A 185 7.22 7.47 11.87
N LYS A 186 8.42 8.05 11.94
CA LYS A 186 8.64 9.40 12.48
C LYS A 186 7.92 10.47 11.65
N ALA A 187 8.06 10.41 10.32
CA ALA A 187 7.36 11.33 9.41
C ALA A 187 5.82 11.20 9.53
N LEU A 188 5.30 9.97 9.54
CA LEU A 188 3.86 9.70 9.72
C LEU A 188 3.34 10.19 11.08
N THR A 189 4.14 10.06 12.14
CA THR A 189 3.78 10.57 13.46
C THR A 189 3.72 12.10 13.46
N SER A 190 4.68 12.77 12.81
CA SER A 190 4.70 14.22 12.63
C SER A 190 3.43 14.73 11.92
N ILE A 191 3.08 14.10 10.79
CA ILE A 191 1.86 14.41 10.03
C ILE A 191 0.61 14.12 10.89
N GLY A 192 0.65 13.04 11.67
CA GLY A 192 -0.44 12.62 12.54
C GLY A 192 -0.87 13.67 13.58
N TYR A 193 0.05 14.52 14.04
CA TYR A 193 -0.26 15.61 14.98
C TYR A 193 -1.11 16.73 14.36
N HIS A 194 -0.96 17.00 13.06
CA HIS A 194 -1.64 18.10 12.37
C HIS A 194 -2.83 17.64 11.52
N LEU A 195 -2.97 16.33 11.29
CA LEU A 195 -3.93 15.76 10.34
C LEU A 195 -5.38 16.21 10.59
N THR A 196 -5.82 16.25 11.85
CA THR A 196 -7.20 16.66 12.23
C THR A 196 -7.46 18.13 11.93
N GLN A 197 -6.48 18.99 12.23
CA GLN A 197 -6.55 20.43 11.96
C GLN A 197 -6.56 20.69 10.45
N TRP A 198 -5.60 20.14 9.71
CA TRP A 198 -5.55 20.27 8.25
C TRP A 198 -6.83 19.76 7.58
N THR A 199 -7.38 18.64 8.08
CA THR A 199 -8.66 18.12 7.58
C THR A 199 -9.81 19.08 7.84
N SER A 200 -9.86 19.72 9.01
CA SER A 200 -10.92 20.67 9.36
C SER A 200 -10.81 21.94 8.53
N MET A 201 -9.59 22.47 8.36
CA MET A 201 -9.30 23.64 7.52
C MET A 201 -9.73 23.40 6.06
N VAL A 202 -9.28 22.30 5.45
CA VAL A 202 -9.63 21.96 4.06
C VAL A 202 -11.13 21.70 3.89
N ARG A 203 -11.81 21.11 4.90
CA ARG A 203 -13.27 20.93 4.86
C ARG A 203 -14.02 22.24 4.97
N ARG A 204 -13.61 23.14 5.87
CA ARG A 204 -14.18 24.47 6.04
C ARG A 204 -14.05 25.25 4.74
N GLU A 205 -12.86 25.27 4.17
CA GLU A 205 -12.58 25.97 2.91
C GLU A 205 -13.39 25.41 1.74
N LYS A 206 -13.43 24.08 1.60
CA LYS A 206 -14.26 23.45 0.57
C LYS A 206 -15.73 23.84 0.71
N ALA A 207 -16.28 23.87 1.94
CA ALA A 207 -17.65 24.28 2.17
C ALA A 207 -17.92 25.75 1.80
N VAL A 208 -16.93 26.64 1.99
CA VAL A 208 -17.00 28.03 1.51
C VAL A 208 -17.11 28.05 -0.01
N TYR A 209 -16.20 27.39 -0.74
CA TYR A 209 -16.27 27.34 -2.20
C TYR A 209 -17.54 26.69 -2.73
N ASP A 210 -17.98 25.58 -2.12
CA ASP A 210 -19.25 24.93 -2.47
C ASP A 210 -20.44 25.90 -2.28
N THR A 211 -20.40 26.76 -1.26
CA THR A 211 -21.41 27.80 -1.04
C THR A 211 -21.32 28.93 -2.05
N LEU A 212 -20.10 29.41 -2.35
CA LEU A 212 -19.88 30.46 -3.37
C LEU A 212 -20.35 30.03 -4.75
N ASN A 213 -20.23 28.74 -5.08
CA ASN A 213 -20.71 28.15 -6.33
C ASN A 213 -22.24 28.15 -6.47
N MET A 214 -22.99 28.36 -5.37
CA MET A 214 -24.44 28.52 -5.41
C MET A 214 -24.87 29.98 -5.67
N LEU A 215 -23.92 30.93 -5.66
CA LEU A 215 -24.19 32.35 -5.84
C LEU A 215 -24.01 32.77 -7.30
N ASN A 216 -24.77 33.77 -7.73
CA ASN A 216 -24.63 34.35 -9.06
C ASN A 216 -23.60 35.48 -9.06
N PHE A 217 -22.74 35.54 -10.08
CA PHE A 217 -21.75 36.60 -10.23
C PHE A 217 -22.29 37.75 -11.10
N ASP A 218 -22.46 38.93 -10.50
CA ASP A 218 -22.79 40.17 -11.21
C ASP A 218 -21.50 40.82 -11.73
N VAL A 219 -21.26 40.68 -13.04
CA VAL A 219 -20.07 41.20 -13.73
C VAL A 219 -20.00 42.73 -13.69
N THR A 220 -21.16 43.41 -13.68
CA THR A 220 -21.23 44.88 -13.71
C THR A 220 -20.79 45.48 -12.37
N LYS A 221 -21.24 44.89 -11.27
CA LYS A 221 -20.90 45.34 -9.91
C LYS A 221 -19.68 44.63 -9.33
N LYS A 222 -19.18 43.59 -10.01
CA LYS A 222 -18.13 42.68 -9.53
C LYS A 222 -18.47 42.13 -8.14
N CYS A 223 -19.72 41.73 -7.94
CA CYS A 223 -20.19 41.18 -6.67
C CYS A 223 -20.89 39.84 -6.86
N LEU A 224 -20.96 39.05 -5.79
CA LEU A 224 -21.78 37.86 -5.73
C LEU A 224 -23.16 38.21 -5.19
N VAL A 225 -24.18 37.64 -5.80
CA VAL A 225 -25.60 37.80 -5.43
C VAL A 225 -26.14 36.42 -5.11
N GLY A 226 -26.64 36.28 -3.89
CA GLY A 226 -27.28 35.06 -3.40
C GLY A 226 -28.66 35.36 -2.87
N GLU A 227 -29.55 34.39 -3.04
CA GLU A 227 -30.87 34.38 -2.42
C GLU A 227 -30.93 33.18 -1.48
N GLY A 228 -31.58 33.35 -0.33
CA GLY A 228 -31.61 32.29 0.66
C GLY A 228 -32.62 32.56 1.76
N TRP A 229 -33.09 31.47 2.37
CA TRP A 229 -34.02 31.51 3.49
C TRP A 229 -33.28 31.70 4.80
N CYS A 230 -33.77 32.60 5.65
CA CYS A 230 -33.30 32.73 7.02
C CYS A 230 -34.47 32.88 7.99
N PRO A 231 -34.38 32.33 9.22
CA PRO A 231 -35.38 32.57 10.24
C PRO A 231 -35.45 34.05 10.61
N ILE A 232 -36.67 34.58 10.80
CA ILE A 232 -36.90 36.00 11.10
C ILE A 232 -36.13 36.45 12.36
N PHE A 233 -36.04 35.59 13.37
CA PHE A 233 -35.31 35.89 14.61
C PHE A 233 -33.79 35.96 14.43
N ALA A 234 -33.23 35.30 13.40
CA ALA A 234 -31.80 35.27 13.12
C ALA A 234 -31.34 36.48 12.29
N LYS A 235 -32.29 37.26 11.74
CA LYS A 235 -32.03 38.42 10.87
C LYS A 235 -30.99 39.38 11.45
N ALA A 236 -31.15 39.75 12.73
CA ALA A 236 -30.23 40.68 13.40
C ALA A 236 -28.81 40.12 13.54
N GLN A 237 -28.69 38.83 13.87
CA GLN A 237 -27.40 38.15 14.02
C GLN A 237 -26.66 38.04 12.68
N ILE A 238 -27.39 37.75 11.60
CA ILE A 238 -26.83 37.72 10.25
C ILE A 238 -26.33 39.12 9.87
N GLN A 239 -27.15 40.15 10.06
CA GLN A 239 -26.77 41.52 9.73
C GLN A 239 -25.53 41.99 10.51
N GLU A 240 -25.43 41.66 11.79
CA GLU A 240 -24.24 41.95 12.61
C GLU A 240 -23.00 41.19 12.10
N ALA A 241 -23.14 39.91 11.74
CA ALA A 241 -22.04 39.13 11.17
C ALA A 241 -21.53 39.71 9.84
N LEU A 242 -22.44 40.15 8.96
CA LEU A 242 -22.08 40.80 7.70
C LEU A 242 -21.41 42.17 7.91
N GLN A 243 -21.86 42.95 8.90
CA GLN A 243 -21.23 44.21 9.27
C GLN A 243 -19.81 44.00 9.82
N ARG A 244 -19.62 43.01 10.71
CA ARG A 244 -18.29 42.63 11.21
C ARG A 244 -17.37 42.20 10.09
N ALA A 245 -17.83 41.33 9.18
CA ALA A 245 -17.04 40.91 8.02
C ALA A 245 -16.65 42.09 7.10
N THR A 246 -17.53 43.07 6.92
CA THR A 246 -17.23 44.30 6.15
C THR A 246 -16.12 45.11 6.84
N PHE A 247 -16.18 45.24 8.16
CA PHE A 247 -15.18 45.94 8.95
C PHE A 247 -13.82 45.22 8.91
N ASP A 248 -13.82 43.91 9.16
CA ASP A 248 -12.61 43.08 9.23
C ASP A 248 -11.89 43.03 7.87
N SER A 249 -12.65 43.00 6.77
CA SER A 249 -12.09 43.02 5.40
C SER A 249 -11.63 44.40 4.92
N SER A 250 -11.86 45.46 5.71
CA SER A 250 -11.59 46.85 5.31
C SER A 250 -12.21 47.24 3.95
N SER A 251 -13.33 46.60 3.59
CA SER A 251 -14.01 46.84 2.31
C SER A 251 -14.71 48.20 2.32
N GLN A 252 -14.50 48.98 1.27
CA GLN A 252 -15.25 50.24 1.05
C GLN A 252 -16.70 49.98 0.62
N VAL A 253 -16.97 48.79 0.07
CA VAL A 253 -18.30 48.37 -0.37
C VAL A 253 -18.91 47.49 0.72
N GLY A 254 -19.97 47.99 1.35
CA GLY A 254 -20.73 47.24 2.35
C GLY A 254 -21.56 46.12 1.73
N ILE A 255 -21.77 45.05 2.50
CA ILE A 255 -22.66 43.96 2.09
C ILE A 255 -24.12 44.44 2.15
N ILE A 256 -24.86 44.26 1.06
CA ILE A 256 -26.28 44.60 0.98
C ILE A 256 -27.10 43.38 1.39
N PHE A 257 -27.86 43.50 2.48
CA PHE A 257 -28.78 42.49 2.94
C PHE A 257 -30.23 43.00 2.80
N HIS A 258 -30.98 42.41 1.88
CA HIS A 258 -32.31 42.86 1.51
C HIS A 258 -33.34 41.74 1.73
N VAL A 259 -34.46 42.08 2.38
CA VAL A 259 -35.59 41.13 2.55
C VAL A 259 -36.44 41.21 1.30
N MET A 260 -36.75 40.06 0.71
CA MET A 260 -37.56 39.96 -0.50
C MET A 260 -38.87 39.25 -0.22
N ASP A 261 -39.91 39.63 -0.96
CA ASP A 261 -41.15 38.88 -0.98
C ASP A 261 -40.94 37.63 -1.84
N ALA A 262 -41.08 36.47 -1.22
CA ALA A 262 -40.89 35.18 -1.89
C ALA A 262 -42.22 34.66 -2.43
N VAL A 263 -42.18 34.14 -3.67
CA VAL A 263 -43.32 33.44 -4.30
C VAL A 263 -43.39 31.98 -3.84
N GLU A 264 -42.25 31.40 -3.48
CA GLU A 264 -42.13 30.03 -3.01
C GLU A 264 -42.39 29.90 -1.51
N SER A 265 -42.87 28.73 -1.08
CA SER A 265 -43.06 28.43 0.33
C SER A 265 -41.71 28.29 1.05
N PRO A 266 -41.50 28.94 2.21
CA PRO A 266 -40.27 28.81 2.97
C PRO A 266 -40.06 27.37 3.47
N PRO A 267 -38.80 26.96 3.70
CA PRO A 267 -38.50 25.71 4.37
C PRO A 267 -38.99 25.74 5.83
N THR A 268 -39.42 24.58 6.33
CA THR A 268 -39.83 24.41 7.72
C THR A 268 -38.59 24.30 8.63
N TYR A 269 -38.59 25.03 9.75
CA TYR A 269 -37.52 24.97 10.75
C TYR A 269 -38.11 24.84 12.16
N PHE A 270 -37.82 23.71 12.82
CA PHE A 270 -38.20 23.47 14.21
C PHE A 270 -37.00 23.66 15.14
N ARG A 271 -37.13 24.56 16.12
CA ARG A 271 -36.09 24.78 17.12
C ARG A 271 -36.13 23.67 18.18
N THR A 272 -35.22 22.71 18.09
CA THR A 272 -35.11 21.61 19.05
C THR A 272 -34.02 21.84 20.10
N ASN A 273 -34.18 21.25 21.29
CA ASN A 273 -33.12 21.12 22.29
C ASN A 273 -32.70 19.64 22.43
N HIS A 274 -31.75 19.33 23.31
CA HIS A 274 -31.26 17.97 23.51
C HIS A 274 -32.38 16.95 23.83
N PHE A 275 -33.44 17.37 24.51
CA PHE A 275 -34.58 16.49 24.81
C PHE A 275 -35.54 16.35 23.63
N THR A 276 -35.87 17.44 22.93
CA THR A 276 -36.89 17.41 21.86
C THR A 276 -36.35 16.96 20.50
N ASN A 277 -35.04 16.97 20.30
CA ASN A 277 -34.41 16.60 19.03
C ASN A 277 -34.73 15.15 18.62
N ALA A 278 -34.61 14.18 19.54
CA ALA A 278 -34.91 12.78 19.24
C ALA A 278 -36.38 12.55 18.79
N TYR A 279 -37.33 13.30 19.36
CA TYR A 279 -38.73 13.21 18.95
C TYR A 279 -38.97 13.86 17.58
N GLN A 280 -38.33 15.00 17.32
CA GLN A 280 -38.41 15.64 16.02
C GLN A 280 -37.82 14.75 14.92
N GLU A 281 -36.70 14.07 15.17
CA GLU A 281 -36.12 13.11 14.22
C GLU A 281 -37.09 11.97 13.87
N ILE A 282 -37.85 11.46 14.86
CA ILE A 282 -38.87 10.43 14.60
C ILE A 282 -39.98 10.99 13.71
N VAL A 283 -40.41 12.24 13.91
CA VAL A 283 -41.44 12.88 13.09
C VAL A 283 -40.93 13.16 11.68
N ASP A 284 -39.73 13.73 11.54
CA ASP A 284 -39.11 14.07 10.26
C ASP A 284 -38.85 12.82 9.39
N ALA A 285 -38.68 11.65 10.00
CA ALA A 285 -38.55 10.38 9.27
C ALA A 285 -39.80 9.97 8.49
N TYR A 286 -40.99 10.50 8.84
CA TYR A 286 -42.23 10.25 8.10
C TYR A 286 -42.46 11.21 6.93
N GLY A 287 -41.83 12.40 6.95
CA GLY A 287 -42.02 13.47 5.95
C GLY A 287 -43.04 14.52 6.37
#